data_AF-A0A959EXU8-F1
#
_entry.id   AF-A0A959EXU8-F1
#
_cell.length_a   1.000
_cell.length_b   1.000
_cell.length_c   1.000
_cell.angle_alpha   90.00
_cell.angle_beta   90.00
_cell.angle_gamma   90.00
#
_symmetry.space_group_name_H-M   'P 1'
#
loop_
_entity.id
_entity.type
_entity.pdbx_description
1 polymer ?
#
loop_
_entity_poly.entity_id
_entity_poly.type
_entity_poly.pdbx_seq_one_letter_code
_entity_poly.pdbx_strand_id
1 'polypeptide(L)'
;MNYQRVIIAGNATADPESKLSKDKQTTYVCFNVGVSAGKDKTTFFPVVVFGEYGATVARFVRKGSAILIEGRVRVSETGRFSVVADHVEFDSSPRPEGEE
;
A
#
# COMPACT_ATOMS: atom_id res chain seq x y z
N MET A 1 0.54 -19.96 -19.00
CA MET A 1 -0.55 -19.53 -18.10
C MET A 1 0.14 -18.92 -16.89
N ASN A 2 0.01 -17.61 -16.68
CA ASN A 2 0.86 -16.89 -15.73
C ASN A 2 -0.05 -16.33 -14.63
N TYR A 3 0.16 -16.79 -13.41
CA TYR A 3 -0.58 -16.35 -12.24
C TYR A 3 0.41 -15.81 -11.22
N GLN A 4 0.12 -14.62 -10.70
CA GLN A 4 0.92 -14.00 -9.67
C GLN A 4 -0.01 -13.33 -8.69
N ARG A 5 0.19 -13.63 -7.41
CA ARG A 5 -0.51 -12.98 -6.31
C ARG A 5 0.43 -12.87 -5.11
N VAL A 6 0.38 -11.73 -4.42
CA VAL A 6 1.04 -11.50 -3.15
C VAL A 6 0.00 -11.03 -2.14
N ILE A 7 0.06 -11.58 -0.94
CA ILE A 7 -0.79 -11.19 0.19
C ILE A 7 0.14 -10.76 1.32
N ILE A 8 -0.09 -9.59 1.88
CA ILE A 8 0.76 -8.95 2.89
C ILE A 8 -0.12 -8.44 4.00
N ALA A 9 0.14 -8.87 5.23
CA ALA A 9 -0.52 -8.36 6.42
C ALA A 9 0.53 -7.66 7.30
N GLY A 10 0.32 -6.39 7.60
CA GLY A 10 1.26 -5.61 8.40
C GLY A 10 0.75 -4.22 8.73
N ASN A 11 1.64 -3.34 9.16
CA ASN A 11 1.30 -1.97 9.54
C ASN A 11 1.89 -0.95 8.56
N ALA A 12 1.10 0.07 8.20
CA ALA A 12 1.62 1.21 7.47
C ALA A 12 2.68 1.94 8.30
N THR A 13 3.87 2.17 7.74
CA THR A 13 4.99 2.77 8.50
C THR A 13 5.05 4.27 8.38
N ALA A 14 4.32 4.82 7.41
CA ALA A 14 4.19 6.25 7.13
C ALA A 14 2.80 6.52 6.56
N ASP A 15 2.39 7.78 6.61
CA ASP A 15 1.16 8.23 5.97
C ASP A 15 1.24 8.11 4.43
N PRO A 16 0.10 7.87 3.76
CA PRO A 16 0.06 7.66 2.33
C PRO A 16 0.36 8.95 1.56
N GLU A 17 1.24 8.87 0.55
CA GLU A 17 1.56 9.98 -0.33
C GLU A 17 0.84 9.81 -1.68
N SER A 18 -0.04 10.76 -2.03
CA SER A 18 -0.60 10.84 -3.38
C SER A 18 0.40 11.47 -4.35
N LYS A 19 0.71 10.76 -5.43
CA LYS A 19 1.62 11.20 -6.49
C LYS A 19 0.94 11.12 -7.85
N LEU A 20 1.38 11.97 -8.75
CA LEU A 20 0.94 11.95 -10.14
C LEU A 20 1.99 11.22 -10.99
N SER A 21 1.55 10.39 -11.93
CA SER A 21 2.43 9.77 -12.91
C SER A 21 3.11 10.83 -13.78
N LYS A 22 4.28 10.50 -14.32
CA LYS A 22 5.07 11.42 -15.17
C LYS A 22 4.29 11.89 -16.40
N ASP A 23 3.43 11.03 -16.93
CA ASP A 23 2.53 11.33 -18.05
C ASP A 23 1.31 12.18 -17.63
N LYS A 24 1.18 12.54 -16.36
CA LYS A 24 0.07 13.33 -15.76
C LYS A 24 -1.34 12.75 -15.95
N GLN A 25 -1.47 11.54 -16.49
CA GLN A 25 -2.76 10.89 -16.75
C GLN A 25 -3.26 10.02 -15.58
N THR A 26 -2.40 9.64 -14.63
CA THR A 26 -2.77 8.67 -13.59
C THR A 26 -2.25 9.11 -12.23
N THR A 27 -3.15 9.28 -11.28
CA THR A 27 -2.84 9.45 -9.86
C THR A 27 -2.61 8.08 -9.24
N TYR A 28 -1.60 7.98 -8.39
CA TYR A 28 -1.32 6.80 -7.61
C TYR A 28 -0.93 7.19 -6.19
N VAL A 29 -1.20 6.31 -5.25
CA VAL A 29 -0.88 6.48 -3.84
C VAL A 29 0.19 5.48 -3.47
N CYS A 30 1.23 5.97 -2.80
CA CYS A 30 2.32 5.14 -2.31
C CYS A 30 2.42 5.19 -0.80
N PHE A 31 2.66 4.03 -0.19
CA PHE A 31 3.00 3.92 1.22
C PHE A 31 3.85 2.66 1.45
N ASN A 32 4.45 2.55 2.63
CA ASN A 32 5.25 1.39 3.01
C ASN A 32 4.51 0.60 4.09
N VAL A 33 4.50 -0.73 3.95
CA VAL A 33 3.96 -1.64 4.96
C VAL A 33 5.09 -2.44 5.57
N GLY A 34 5.22 -2.34 6.89
CA GLY A 34 6.14 -3.14 7.67
C GLY A 34 5.47 -4.45 8.09
N VAL A 35 6.10 -5.57 7.75
CA VAL A 35 5.72 -6.91 8.23
C VAL A 35 6.82 -7.39 9.17
N SER A 36 6.46 -7.63 10.44
CA SER A 36 7.37 -8.23 11.40
C SER A 36 7.48 -9.73 11.13
N ALA A 37 8.71 -10.22 11.00
CA ALA A 37 9.05 -11.63 10.90
C ALA A 37 9.56 -12.21 12.24
N GLY A 38 9.23 -11.56 13.37
CA GLY A 38 9.68 -11.94 14.71
C GLY A 38 10.59 -10.89 15.37
N LYS A 39 11.31 -11.31 16.42
CA LYS A 39 11.86 -10.41 17.46
C LYS A 39 12.68 -9.21 16.96
N ASP A 40 13.36 -9.28 15.82
CA ASP A 40 14.21 -8.15 15.36
C ASP A 40 14.26 -7.97 13.83
N LYS A 41 13.32 -8.59 13.09
CA LYS A 41 13.31 -8.49 11.62
C LYS A 41 11.99 -7.95 11.13
N THR A 42 12.03 -6.79 10.48
CA THR A 42 10.88 -6.20 9.79
C THR A 42 11.23 -6.06 8.32
N THR A 43 10.36 -6.60 7.46
CA THR A 43 10.48 -6.40 6.01
C THR A 43 9.53 -5.29 5.61
N PHE A 44 10.04 -4.34 4.83
CA PHE A 44 9.27 -3.20 4.36
C PHE A 44 8.86 -3.42 2.91
N PHE A 45 7.57 -3.41 2.66
CA PHE A 45 6.99 -3.57 1.34
C PHE A 45 6.49 -2.21 0.83
N PRO A 46 7.11 -1.65 -0.22
CA PRO A 46 6.57 -0.46 -0.87
C PRO A 46 5.34 -0.84 -1.68
N VAL A 47 4.21 -0.23 -1.36
CA VAL A 47 2.89 -0.50 -1.93
C VAL A 47 2.47 0.68 -2.79
N VAL A 48 1.87 0.39 -3.94
CA VAL A 48 1.34 1.34 -4.89
C VAL A 48 -0.11 0.98 -5.20
N VAL A 49 -1.01 1.96 -5.07
CA VAL A 49 -2.42 1.82 -5.41
C VAL A 49 -2.77 2.85 -6.46
N PHE A 50 -3.34 2.44 -7.58
CA PHE A 50 -3.63 3.33 -8.70
C PHE A 50 -5.08 3.85 -8.68
N GLY A 51 -5.29 5.00 -9.32
CA GLY A 51 -6.61 5.54 -9.62
C GLY A 51 -7.40 6.02 -8.41
N GLU A 52 -8.72 6.05 -8.57
CA GLU A 52 -9.66 6.51 -7.54
C GLU A 52 -9.63 5.62 -6.28
N TYR A 53 -9.42 4.31 -6.46
CA TYR A 53 -9.27 3.38 -5.34
C TYR A 53 -8.11 3.79 -4.42
N GLY A 54 -6.98 4.18 -4.99
CA GLY A 54 -5.85 4.71 -4.22
C GLY A 54 -6.21 5.95 -3.42
N ALA A 55 -6.95 6.90 -4.01
CA ALA A 55 -7.38 8.11 -3.33
C ALA A 55 -8.29 7.80 -2.11
N THR A 56 -9.20 6.83 -2.25
CA THR A 56 -10.04 6.35 -1.15
C THR A 56 -9.20 5.70 -0.06
N VAL A 57 -8.28 4.80 -0.43
CA VAL A 57 -7.35 4.15 0.51
C VAL A 57 -6.52 5.19 1.26
N ALA A 58 -6.01 6.23 0.58
CA ALA A 58 -5.22 7.29 1.21
C ALA A 58 -5.97 8.05 2.32
N ARG A 59 -7.29 8.17 2.22
CA ARG A 59 -8.10 8.84 3.26
C ARG A 59 -8.22 8.03 4.54
N PHE A 60 -8.05 6.72 4.45
CA PHE A 60 -8.24 5.77 5.55
C PHE A 60 -6.93 5.19 6.11
N VAL A 61 -5.87 5.15 5.31
CA VAL A 61 -4.55 4.70 5.78
C VAL A 61 -3.87 5.81 6.58
N ARG A 62 -3.36 5.46 7.77
CA ARG A 62 -2.48 6.30 8.58
C ARG A 62 -1.25 5.52 9.00
N LYS A 63 -0.22 6.25 9.43
CA LYS A 63 0.90 5.62 10.14
C LYS A 63 0.40 4.77 11.31
N GLY A 64 0.77 3.50 11.32
CA GLY A 64 0.39 2.50 12.32
C GLY A 64 -0.84 1.65 11.96
N SER A 65 -1.63 2.03 10.95
CA SER A 65 -2.81 1.27 10.53
C SER A 65 -2.45 -0.17 10.17
N ALA A 66 -3.15 -1.14 10.76
CA ALA A 66 -3.06 -2.55 10.39
C ALA A 66 -3.87 -2.79 9.11
N ILE A 67 -3.19 -3.29 8.09
CA ILE A 67 -3.72 -3.39 6.72
C ILE A 67 -3.34 -4.75 6.14
N LEU A 68 -4.31 -5.38 5.48
CA LEU A 68 -4.10 -6.52 4.62
C LEU A 68 -4.13 -6.04 3.16
N ILE A 69 -3.12 -6.43 2.40
CA ILE A 69 -2.98 -6.06 0.99
C ILE A 69 -2.92 -7.33 0.16
N GLU A 70 -3.78 -7.40 -0.84
CA GLU A 70 -3.72 -8.38 -1.91
C GLU A 70 -3.38 -7.67 -3.22
N GLY A 71 -2.44 -8.24 -3.96
CA GLY A 71 -2.06 -7.68 -5.25
C GLY A 71 -0.95 -8.44 -5.94
N ARG A 72 -0.07 -7.70 -6.62
CA ARG A 72 1.00 -8.25 -7.46
C ARG A 72 2.32 -7.54 -7.23
N VAL A 73 3.43 -8.26 -7.34
CA VAL A 73 4.77 -7.69 -7.27
C VAL A 73 5.19 -7.21 -8.65
N ARG A 74 5.63 -5.96 -8.76
CA ARG A 74 6.24 -5.39 -9.95
C ARG A 74 7.68 -5.04 -9.65
N VAL A 75 8.59 -5.37 -10.55
CA VAL A 75 10.00 -4.98 -10.46
C VAL A 75 10.28 -4.02 -11.62
N SER A 76 10.82 -2.85 -11.32
CA SER A 76 11.26 -1.90 -12.35
C SER A 76 12.56 -2.37 -13.01
N GLU A 77 12.89 -1.79 -14.16
CA GLU A 77 14.17 -2.03 -14.85
C GLU A 77 15.39 -1.69 -13.97
N THR A 78 15.21 -0.77 -13.02
CA THR A 78 16.23 -0.42 -12.02
C THR A 78 16.36 -1.43 -10.87
N GLY A 79 15.61 -2.53 -10.89
CA GLY A 79 15.61 -3.56 -9.85
C GLY A 79 14.80 -3.20 -8.61
N ARG A 80 14.07 -2.08 -8.60
CA ARG A 80 13.21 -1.69 -7.48
C ARG A 80 11.91 -2.48 -7.53
N PHE A 81 11.63 -3.26 -6.48
CA PHE A 81 10.35 -3.94 -6.36
C PHE A 81 9.30 -3.02 -5.72
N SER A 82 8.04 -3.21 -6.10
CA SER A 82 6.86 -2.63 -5.49
C SER A 82 5.67 -3.58 -5.57
N VAL A 83 4.74 -3.44 -4.65
CA VAL A 83 3.50 -4.20 -4.61
C VAL A 83 2.40 -3.32 -5.16
N VAL A 84 1.86 -3.70 -6.32
CA VAL A 84 0.65 -3.07 -6.86
C VAL A 84 -0.53 -3.71 -6.18
N ALA A 85 -1.25 -2.97 -5.33
CA ALA A 85 -2.41 -3.48 -4.62
C ALA A 85 -3.62 -3.51 -5.55
N ASP A 86 -4.30 -4.66 -5.59
CA ASP A 86 -5.60 -4.83 -6.23
C ASP A 86 -6.71 -4.72 -5.17
N HIS A 87 -6.48 -5.22 -3.95
CA HIS A 87 -7.37 -5.08 -2.79
C HIS A 87 -6.61 -4.70 -1.52
N VAL A 88 -7.24 -3.86 -0.71
CA VAL A 88 -6.75 -3.36 0.58
C VAL A 88 -7.88 -3.48 1.60
N GLU A 89 -7.65 -4.25 2.66
CA GLU A 89 -8.55 -4.40 3.80
C GLU A 89 -7.93 -3.82 5.06
N PHE A 90 -8.78 -3.31 5.94
CA PHE A 90 -8.40 -2.64 7.18
C PHE A 90 -8.89 -3.48 8.36
N ASP A 91 -8.03 -3.73 9.35
CA ASP A 91 -8.35 -4.57 10.52
C ASP A 91 -9.29 -3.87 11.52
N SER A 92 -9.37 -2.53 11.47
CA SER A 92 -10.27 -1.75 12.32
C SER A 92 -11.08 -0.79 11.47
N SER A 93 -12.31 -0.50 11.93
CA SER A 93 -13.22 0.45 11.29
C SER A 93 -12.44 1.72 10.92
N PRO A 94 -12.41 2.10 9.63
CA PRO A 94 -11.67 3.27 9.20
C PRO A 94 -12.20 4.47 9.99
N ARG A 95 -11.33 5.15 10.75
CA ARG A 95 -11.69 6.43 11.36
C ARG A 95 -11.52 7.48 10.27
N PRO A 96 -12.60 7.98 9.65
CA PRO A 96 -12.45 8.99 8.61
C PRO A 96 -11.91 10.27 9.25
N GLU A 97 -11.03 10.97 8.53
CA GLU A 97 -10.64 12.32 8.90
C GLU A 97 -11.89 13.22 8.76
N GLY A 98 -12.44 13.70 9.89
CA GLY A 98 -13.62 14.58 9.89
C GLY A 98 -14.58 14.49 11.07
N GLU A 99 -14.33 13.69 12.12
CA GLU A 99 -15.11 13.76 13.37
C GLU A 99 -14.30 14.48 14.47
N GLU A 100 -14.44 15.80 14.50
CA GLU A 100 -14.37 16.65 15.70
C GLU A 100 -15.75 17.28 15.92
#